data_AF-B4PCS8-F1
#
_entry.id   AF-B4PCS8-F1
#
_cell.length_a   1.000
_cell.length_b   1.000
_cell.length_c   1.000
_cell.angle_alpha   90.00
_cell.angle_beta   90.00
_cell.angle_gamma   90.00
#
_symmetry.space_group_name_H-M   'P 1'
#
loop_
_entity.id
_entity.type
_entity.pdbx_description
1 polymer ?
#
loop_
_entity_poly.entity_id
_entity_poly.type
_entity_poly.pdbx_seq_one_letter_code
_entity_poly.pdbx_strand_id
1 'polypeptide(L)'
;MKVAVEGCAHGELERIYDTIAGIEKDGGTKIDLLLCCGDFQSTRNLEDLQTMAVPKKYLDMCTFYKYYSGELVAPVLTIFIGGNHEASNYLQELPYGGWVAPNIYYLGYAGVVNVNGVRIAGISGIFKGHDFLRGHHEFPPYTESTCRSVYHVRQLEVFRLKQLSGRVDIFLSHDWPTGIYEYGNKAQLLRKKPFFAADMESGKLGSQPLEELLKAVQPAYWFAAHLHCKFAALVPHNQSQKVGDGEFGSSSSSSEDEDDDNEKKAPPTPSKSVPVTKFLALDKCLPRRAFLQVVEIPSDPVEGTPRLEYDAEWLAILHSTNHLISVKENYYYLPGKKAGEITERFKFTPTEEELEGVTAKFQNLKVPENFERTVPAFDPAEQSDYKHMFVGQPKVQLNPQSNTFCATLGIDDPLCLVLLANGQELPAVGATEFKDRDTESSKLRPVEEDVIEPLVTPTKRKLNLSLPAPISAAADTTDKNVIDLPEEEPEDAIIATEAPQVEEPASVPASPNVKKLKRRNQDIYQAQED
;
A
#
# COMPACT_ATOMS: atom_id res chain seq x y z
N MET A 1 18.34 18.10 6.25
CA MET A 1 17.34 18.32 5.19
C MET A 1 16.07 18.93 5.77
N LYS A 2 15.44 19.89 5.08
CA LYS A 2 14.09 20.36 5.37
C LYS A 2 13.09 19.59 4.53
N VAL A 3 12.24 18.83 5.20
CA VAL A 3 11.24 17.96 4.55
C VAL A 3 9.86 18.51 4.83
N ALA A 4 9.11 18.84 3.78
CA ALA A 4 7.68 19.10 3.88
C ALA A 4 6.92 17.77 3.89
N VAL A 5 6.02 17.60 4.84
CA VAL A 5 5.13 16.44 4.93
C VAL A 5 3.72 16.91 4.67
N GLU A 6 3.03 16.21 3.79
CA GLU A 6 1.68 16.50 3.33
C GLU A 6 0.75 15.31 3.64
N GLY A 7 -0.47 15.62 4.07
CA GLY A 7 -1.50 14.63 4.43
C GLY A 7 -2.17 13.97 3.22
N CYS A 8 -3.42 14.39 2.93
CA CYS A 8 -4.14 13.95 1.73
C CYS A 8 -4.19 15.07 0.67
N ALA A 9 -3.61 14.82 -0.51
CA ALA A 9 -3.44 15.87 -1.51
C ALA A 9 -4.73 16.17 -2.30
N HIS A 10 -5.51 15.14 -2.62
CA HIS A 10 -6.70 15.18 -3.47
C HIS A 10 -6.50 15.99 -4.77
N GLY A 11 -5.34 15.82 -5.43
CA GLY A 11 -5.02 16.47 -6.69
C GLY A 11 -4.74 17.98 -6.62
N GLU A 12 -4.69 18.58 -5.43
CA GLU A 12 -4.45 20.02 -5.19
C GLU A 12 -2.95 20.39 -5.22
N LEU A 13 -2.20 19.84 -6.17
CA LEU A 13 -0.73 19.96 -6.25
C LEU A 13 -0.25 21.40 -6.38
N GLU A 14 -0.91 22.20 -7.23
CA GLU A 14 -0.58 23.63 -7.37
C GLU A 14 -0.65 24.36 -6.02
N ARG A 15 -1.69 24.10 -5.21
CA ARG A 15 -1.82 24.72 -3.88
C ARG A 15 -0.75 24.25 -2.89
N ILE A 16 -0.38 22.97 -2.96
CA ILE A 16 0.68 22.41 -2.12
C ILE A 16 2.01 23.09 -2.45
N TYR A 17 2.36 23.20 -3.73
CA TYR A 17 3.59 23.86 -4.15
C TYR A 17 3.58 25.37 -3.91
N ASP A 18 2.45 26.06 -4.11
CA ASP A 18 2.30 27.48 -3.76
C ASP A 18 2.51 27.71 -2.26
N THR A 19 2.00 26.81 -1.42
CA THR A 19 2.18 26.85 0.04
C THR A 19 3.65 26.67 0.40
N ILE A 20 4.34 25.72 -0.24
CA ILE A 20 5.78 25.51 -0.06
C ILE A 20 6.56 26.77 -0.46
N ALA A 21 6.27 27.34 -1.63
CA ALA A 21 6.92 28.56 -2.09
C ALA A 21 6.71 29.75 -1.13
N GLY A 22 5.50 29.87 -0.56
CA GLY A 22 5.22 30.83 0.50
C GLY A 22 6.07 30.62 1.76
N ILE A 23 6.18 29.38 2.23
CA ILE A 23 7.01 29.02 3.39
C ILE A 23 8.50 29.31 3.13
N GLU A 24 8.99 28.99 1.93
CA GLU A 24 10.38 29.26 1.56
C GLU A 24 10.68 30.77 1.54
N LYS A 25 9.75 31.55 1.00
CA LYS A 25 9.86 33.01 0.93
C LYS A 25 9.85 33.65 2.32
N ASP A 26 8.95 33.22 3.21
CA ASP A 26 8.81 33.79 4.54
C ASP A 26 9.91 33.32 5.51
N GLY A 27 10.31 32.05 5.39
CA GLY A 27 11.32 31.42 6.25
C GLY A 27 12.76 31.58 5.77
N GLY A 28 12.98 32.12 4.57
CA GLY A 28 14.30 32.30 3.98
C GLY A 28 15.10 30.99 3.85
N THR A 29 14.42 29.85 3.73
CA THR A 29 15.08 28.55 3.56
C THR A 29 14.35 27.69 2.56
N LYS A 30 15.10 26.96 1.75
CA LYS A 30 14.58 26.00 0.77
C LYS A 30 14.05 24.74 1.44
N ILE A 31 12.97 24.19 0.90
CA ILE A 31 12.48 22.85 1.17
C ILE A 31 13.16 21.90 0.19
N ASP A 32 13.78 20.85 0.73
CA ASP A 32 14.56 19.92 -0.08
C ASP A 32 13.69 18.78 -0.64
N LEU A 33 12.67 18.35 0.12
CA LEU A 33 11.85 17.16 -0.19
C LEU A 33 10.41 17.37 0.26
N LEU A 34 9.45 16.93 -0.56
CA LEU A 34 8.03 16.81 -0.21
C LEU A 34 7.67 15.33 -0.09
N LEU A 35 7.04 14.94 1.01
CA LEU A 35 6.48 13.60 1.25
C LEU A 35 4.96 13.68 1.35
N CYS A 36 4.24 13.03 0.44
CA CYS A 36 2.78 12.96 0.44
C CYS A 36 2.30 11.59 0.96
N CYS A 37 1.40 11.61 1.94
CA CYS A 37 0.95 10.39 2.63
C CYS A 37 -0.24 9.72 1.96
N GLY A 38 -0.62 10.14 0.75
CA GLY A 38 -1.60 9.46 -0.11
C GLY A 38 -2.78 10.33 -0.49
N ASP A 39 -3.76 9.70 -1.13
CA ASP A 39 -4.80 10.38 -1.90
C ASP A 39 -4.16 11.44 -2.83
N PHE A 40 -3.08 11.04 -3.50
CA PHE A 40 -2.28 11.94 -4.33
C PHE A 40 -3.03 12.35 -5.60
N GLN A 41 -3.82 11.42 -6.14
CA GLN A 41 -4.68 11.60 -7.29
C GLN A 41 -3.91 11.87 -8.59
N SER A 42 -2.97 10.99 -8.94
CA SER A 42 -2.14 11.07 -10.15
C SER A 42 -2.90 10.78 -11.46
N THR A 43 -4.00 11.49 -11.71
CA THR A 43 -4.90 11.27 -12.85
C THR A 43 -4.33 11.92 -14.13
N ARG A 44 -3.97 11.11 -15.14
CA ARG A 44 -3.36 11.61 -16.38
C ARG A 44 -4.43 12.09 -17.38
N ASN A 45 -5.54 11.37 -17.46
CA ASN A 45 -6.66 11.65 -18.37
C ASN A 45 -8.02 11.21 -17.83
N LEU A 46 -9.07 11.35 -18.64
CA LEU A 46 -10.44 11.00 -18.25
C LEU A 46 -10.69 9.51 -18.05
N GLU A 47 -9.91 8.63 -18.70
CA GLU A 47 -10.04 7.18 -18.50
C GLU A 47 -9.52 6.80 -17.11
N ASP A 48 -8.36 7.32 -16.72
CA ASP A 48 -7.81 7.16 -15.36
C ASP A 48 -8.83 7.63 -14.30
N LEU A 49 -9.51 8.75 -14.56
CA LEU A 49 -10.53 9.30 -13.66
C LEU A 49 -11.68 8.30 -13.41
N GLN A 50 -12.01 7.44 -14.39
CA GLN A 50 -13.05 6.41 -14.24
C GLN A 50 -12.63 5.24 -13.33
N THR A 51 -11.34 5.12 -13.00
CA THR A 51 -10.81 4.05 -12.15
C THR A 51 -10.77 4.43 -10.67
N MET A 52 -11.04 5.69 -10.36
CA MET A 52 -11.01 6.21 -9.00
C MET A 52 -12.27 5.79 -8.23
N ALA A 53 -12.08 5.26 -7.03
CA ALA A 53 -13.18 4.80 -6.17
C ALA A 53 -13.90 5.96 -5.46
N VAL A 54 -14.50 6.85 -6.23
CA VAL A 54 -15.21 8.06 -5.77
C VAL A 54 -16.60 8.11 -6.41
N PRO A 55 -17.65 8.55 -5.70
CA PRO A 55 -18.95 8.78 -6.33
C PRO A 55 -18.82 9.74 -7.52
N LYS A 56 -19.47 9.43 -8.66
CA LYS A 56 -19.31 10.18 -9.93
C LYS A 56 -19.42 11.70 -9.80
N LYS A 57 -20.28 12.20 -8.91
CA LYS A 57 -20.48 13.63 -8.66
C LYS A 57 -19.25 14.36 -8.06
N TYR A 58 -18.33 13.61 -7.47
CA TYR A 58 -17.11 14.12 -6.84
C TYR A 58 -15.85 13.86 -7.67
N LEU A 59 -15.98 13.23 -8.84
CA LEU A 59 -14.84 13.07 -9.75
C LEU A 59 -14.40 14.44 -10.26
N ASP A 60 -13.13 14.74 -10.05
CA ASP A 60 -12.49 15.96 -10.50
C ASP A 60 -11.13 15.63 -11.13
N MET A 61 -10.83 16.27 -12.26
CA MET A 61 -9.58 16.05 -13.00
C MET A 61 -8.39 16.70 -12.28
N CYS A 62 -8.67 17.74 -11.48
CA CYS A 62 -7.67 18.50 -10.72
C CYS A 62 -6.50 18.95 -11.61
N THR A 63 -5.25 18.80 -11.15
CA THR A 63 -4.09 19.48 -11.78
C THR A 63 -2.91 18.56 -12.11
N PHE A 64 -2.96 17.28 -11.76
CA PHE A 64 -1.83 16.37 -11.99
C PHE A 64 -1.47 16.22 -13.47
N TYR A 65 -2.46 16.20 -14.37
CA TYR A 65 -2.23 16.07 -15.81
C TYR A 65 -1.27 17.12 -16.38
N LYS A 66 -1.18 18.31 -15.77
CA LYS A 66 -0.24 19.37 -16.16
C LYS A 66 1.22 19.00 -15.89
N TYR A 67 1.46 18.28 -14.80
CA TYR A 67 2.79 17.76 -14.47
C TYR A 67 3.16 16.57 -15.34
N TYR A 68 2.16 15.72 -15.63
CA TYR A 68 2.33 14.58 -16.52
C TYR A 68 2.59 15.01 -17.98
N SER A 69 1.90 16.05 -18.47
CA SER A 69 2.06 16.57 -19.83
C SER A 69 3.36 17.35 -20.04
N GLY A 70 3.94 17.87 -18.95
CA GLY A 70 5.10 18.76 -18.98
C GLY A 70 4.75 20.26 -19.05
N GLU A 71 3.47 20.64 -18.94
CA GLU A 71 3.04 22.03 -18.77
C GLU A 71 3.64 22.64 -17.49
N LEU A 72 3.71 21.83 -16.43
CA LEU A 72 4.33 22.20 -15.16
C LEU A 72 5.40 21.17 -14.77
N VAL A 73 6.37 21.61 -13.96
CA VAL A 73 7.38 20.74 -13.35
C VAL A 73 7.32 20.94 -11.84
N ALA A 74 7.37 19.84 -11.07
CA ALA A 74 7.37 19.94 -9.61
C ALA A 74 8.62 20.69 -9.12
N PRO A 75 8.49 21.78 -8.34
CA PRO A 75 9.61 22.63 -7.95
C PRO A 75 10.53 22.00 -6.89
N VAL A 76 10.05 20.95 -6.22
CA VAL A 76 10.75 20.19 -5.19
C VAL A 76 10.58 18.70 -5.49
N LEU A 77 11.57 17.88 -5.12
CA LEU A 77 11.43 16.43 -5.24
C LEU A 77 10.24 15.99 -4.40
N THR A 78 9.28 15.33 -5.03
CA THR A 78 8.05 14.89 -4.39
C THR A 78 8.01 13.36 -4.40
N ILE A 79 7.96 12.75 -3.22
CA ILE A 79 7.76 11.30 -3.06
C ILE A 79 6.38 11.08 -2.45
N PHE A 80 5.62 10.15 -2.99
CA PHE A 80 4.30 9.83 -2.46
C PHE A 80 4.03 8.32 -2.41
N ILE A 81 3.11 7.95 -1.52
CA ILE A 81 2.45 6.64 -1.46
C ILE A 81 1.00 6.80 -1.91
N GLY A 82 0.33 5.72 -2.31
CA GLY A 82 -1.08 5.75 -2.68
C GLY A 82 -2.01 5.75 -1.46
N GLY A 83 -3.16 6.41 -1.58
CA GLY A 83 -4.29 6.30 -0.66
C GLY A 83 -5.43 5.46 -1.23
N ASN A 84 -6.67 5.88 -1.00
CA ASN A 84 -7.89 5.24 -1.52
C ASN A 84 -8.57 6.04 -2.63
N HIS A 85 -8.17 7.29 -2.86
CA HIS A 85 -8.63 8.13 -3.97
C HIS A 85 -7.50 8.34 -4.98
N GLU A 86 -7.25 7.32 -5.78
CA GLU A 86 -6.14 7.30 -6.74
C GLU A 86 -6.61 6.97 -8.15
N ALA A 87 -5.81 7.36 -9.14
CA ALA A 87 -5.81 6.72 -10.45
C ALA A 87 -5.13 5.35 -10.31
N SER A 88 -5.85 4.39 -9.73
CA SER A 88 -5.28 3.10 -9.33
C SER A 88 -4.68 2.34 -10.50
N ASN A 89 -5.25 2.45 -11.70
CA ASN A 89 -4.66 1.84 -12.88
C ASN A 89 -3.25 2.35 -13.15
N TYR A 90 -3.01 3.66 -13.05
CA TYR A 90 -1.69 4.21 -13.30
C TYR A 90 -0.68 3.76 -12.23
N LEU A 91 -1.09 3.74 -10.96
CA LEU A 91 -0.25 3.24 -9.87
C LEU A 91 0.04 1.74 -10.01
N GLN A 92 -0.90 0.94 -10.53
CA GLN A 92 -0.68 -0.48 -10.83
C GLN A 92 0.37 -0.70 -11.93
N GLU A 93 0.59 0.27 -12.83
CA GLU A 93 1.68 0.18 -13.81
C GLU A 93 3.07 0.30 -13.16
N LEU A 94 3.15 0.77 -11.91
CA LEU A 94 4.39 1.06 -11.16
C LEU A 94 4.40 0.36 -9.77
N PRO A 95 4.23 -0.97 -9.68
CA PRO A 95 4.03 -1.67 -8.41
C PRO A 95 5.27 -1.61 -7.48
N TYR A 96 6.47 -1.42 -8.05
CA TYR A 96 7.74 -1.28 -7.33
C TYR A 96 8.24 0.17 -7.24
N GLY A 97 7.39 1.13 -7.62
CA GLY A 97 7.70 2.55 -7.67
C GLY A 97 8.29 3.00 -9.00
N GLY A 98 8.27 4.32 -9.22
CA GLY A 98 8.73 4.94 -10.46
C GLY A 98 8.29 6.40 -10.58
N TRP A 99 8.79 7.09 -11.58
CA TRP A 99 8.42 8.47 -11.86
C TRP A 99 7.05 8.52 -12.51
N VAL A 100 6.13 9.29 -11.92
CA VAL A 100 4.80 9.54 -12.48
C VAL A 100 4.74 10.85 -13.27
N ALA A 101 5.71 11.72 -13.03
CA ALA A 101 5.98 12.96 -13.73
C ALA A 101 7.42 13.39 -13.41
N PRO A 102 8.03 14.35 -14.14
CA PRO A 102 9.33 14.87 -13.77
C PRO A 102 9.35 15.38 -12.33
N ASN A 103 10.30 14.88 -11.53
CA ASN A 103 10.50 15.23 -10.12
C ASN A 103 9.36 14.78 -9.16
N ILE A 104 8.46 13.89 -9.61
CA ILE A 104 7.41 13.26 -8.78
C ILE A 104 7.55 11.73 -8.85
N TYR A 105 7.90 11.11 -7.71
CA TYR A 105 8.18 9.69 -7.58
C TYR A 105 7.13 8.96 -6.75
N TYR A 106 6.51 7.94 -7.32
CA TYR A 106 5.65 7.00 -6.60
C TYR A 106 6.49 5.91 -5.95
N LEU A 107 6.23 5.60 -4.68
CA LEU A 107 6.99 4.60 -3.93
C LEU A 107 6.61 3.13 -4.25
N GLY A 108 5.50 2.91 -4.98
CA GLY A 108 4.98 1.57 -5.25
C GLY A 108 3.95 1.09 -4.21
N TYR A 109 3.50 -0.16 -4.32
CA TYR A 109 2.61 -0.77 -3.32
C TYR A 109 3.25 -0.75 -1.93
N ALA A 110 4.56 -1.01 -1.90
CA ALA A 110 5.45 -0.67 -0.81
C ALA A 110 6.85 -0.46 -1.39
N GLY A 111 7.65 0.36 -0.72
CA GLY A 111 9.02 0.63 -1.17
C GLY A 111 9.90 1.20 -0.08
N VAL A 112 11.21 1.09 -0.30
CA VAL A 112 12.23 1.78 0.50
C VAL A 112 13.22 2.45 -0.46
N VAL A 113 13.48 3.73 -0.22
CA VAL A 113 14.42 4.55 -0.98
C VAL A 113 15.29 5.36 -0.03
N ASN A 114 16.42 5.83 -0.53
CA ASN A 114 17.34 6.71 0.19
C ASN A 114 17.36 8.08 -0.48
N VAL A 115 17.23 9.13 0.32
CA VAL A 115 17.38 10.53 -0.14
C VAL A 115 18.46 11.19 0.70
N ASN A 116 19.64 11.43 0.12
CA ASN A 116 20.78 12.05 0.81
C ASN A 116 21.03 11.47 2.22
N GLY A 117 21.11 10.14 2.31
CA GLY A 117 21.34 9.41 3.57
C GLY A 117 20.11 9.23 4.47
N VAL A 118 18.96 9.81 4.14
CA VAL A 118 17.69 9.58 4.84
C VAL A 118 16.98 8.38 4.24
N ARG A 119 16.77 7.33 5.04
CA ARG A 119 16.09 6.11 4.60
C ARG A 119 14.58 6.22 4.79
N ILE A 120 13.84 6.15 3.70
CA ILE A 120 12.39 6.37 3.64
C ILE A 120 11.72 5.07 3.20
N ALA A 121 10.94 4.46 4.09
CA ALA A 121 10.08 3.34 3.79
C ALA A 121 8.62 3.80 3.68
N GLY A 122 7.80 3.06 2.95
CA GLY A 122 6.37 3.33 2.93
C GLY A 122 5.54 2.21 2.35
N ILE A 123 4.25 2.29 2.63
CA ILE A 123 3.23 1.34 2.17
C ILE A 123 1.99 2.10 1.71
N SER A 124 1.55 1.79 0.50
CA SER A 124 0.39 2.40 -0.14
C SER A 124 -0.91 1.70 0.29
N GLY A 125 -2.00 2.46 0.30
CA GLY A 125 -3.36 1.94 0.42
C GLY A 125 -3.93 1.95 1.83
N ILE A 126 -5.13 1.35 1.94
CA ILE A 126 -5.86 1.22 3.21
C ILE A 126 -6.10 -0.25 3.57
N PHE A 127 -6.29 -0.55 4.85
CA PHE A 127 -6.48 -1.92 5.29
C PHE A 127 -7.94 -2.39 5.20
N LYS A 128 -8.16 -3.53 4.53
CA LYS A 128 -9.40 -4.31 4.61
C LYS A 128 -9.08 -5.79 4.81
N GLY A 129 -9.49 -6.33 5.96
CA GLY A 129 -9.15 -7.70 6.34
C GLY A 129 -9.60 -8.80 5.37
N HIS A 130 -10.66 -8.59 4.58
CA HIS A 130 -11.13 -9.58 3.60
C HIS A 130 -10.29 -9.66 2.33
N ASP A 131 -9.50 -8.62 2.02
CA ASP A 131 -8.58 -8.63 0.87
C ASP A 131 -7.13 -8.86 1.28
N PHE A 132 -6.79 -8.66 2.56
CA PHE A 132 -5.41 -8.75 3.06
C PHE A 132 -4.69 -10.05 2.72
N LEU A 133 -5.39 -11.19 2.76
CA LEU A 133 -4.83 -12.51 2.46
C LEU A 133 -4.90 -12.90 0.97
N ARG A 134 -5.43 -12.03 0.10
CA ARG A 134 -5.56 -12.26 -1.34
C ARG A 134 -4.35 -11.75 -2.10
N GLY A 135 -4.18 -12.27 -3.32
CA GLY A 135 -3.25 -11.69 -4.29
C GLY A 135 -3.77 -10.38 -4.89
N HIS A 136 -2.89 -9.68 -5.59
CA HIS A 136 -3.28 -8.58 -6.49
C HIS A 136 -3.81 -9.19 -7.78
N HIS A 137 -5.13 -9.29 -7.88
CA HIS A 137 -5.85 -9.96 -8.97
C HIS A 137 -6.61 -8.95 -9.85
N GLU A 138 -6.60 -7.68 -9.46
CA GLU A 138 -7.30 -6.59 -10.10
C GLU A 138 -6.53 -6.06 -11.31
N PHE A 139 -7.24 -5.81 -12.39
CA PHE A 139 -6.75 -5.09 -13.57
C PHE A 139 -7.91 -4.42 -14.31
N PRO A 140 -7.67 -3.34 -15.08
CA PRO A 140 -8.71 -2.71 -15.90
C PRO A 140 -9.29 -3.64 -17.00
N PRO A 141 -10.59 -3.55 -17.33
CA PRO A 141 -11.60 -2.71 -16.68
C PRO A 141 -12.03 -3.29 -15.33
N TYR A 142 -12.02 -2.44 -14.30
CA TYR A 142 -12.43 -2.81 -12.96
C TYR A 142 -13.95 -2.90 -12.83
N THR A 143 -14.41 -3.84 -12.01
CA THR A 143 -15.74 -3.81 -11.40
C THR A 143 -15.77 -2.78 -10.26
N GLU A 144 -16.97 -2.49 -9.75
CA GLU A 144 -17.13 -1.63 -8.57
C GLU A 144 -16.42 -2.18 -7.31
N SER A 145 -16.22 -3.50 -7.25
CA SER A 145 -15.49 -4.16 -6.17
C SER A 145 -13.98 -4.05 -6.39
N THR A 146 -13.49 -4.38 -7.58
CA THR A 146 -12.04 -4.39 -7.87
C THR A 146 -11.45 -2.98 -7.93
N CYS A 147 -12.26 -1.99 -8.28
CA CYS A 147 -11.92 -0.57 -8.17
C CYS A 147 -11.61 -0.16 -6.72
N ARG A 148 -12.16 -0.88 -5.72
CA ARG A 148 -11.87 -0.67 -4.31
C ARG A 148 -10.74 -1.56 -3.81
N SER A 149 -10.76 -2.84 -4.17
CA SER A 149 -9.78 -3.80 -3.65
C SER A 149 -8.37 -3.59 -4.17
N VAL A 150 -8.20 -2.92 -5.32
CA VAL A 150 -6.89 -2.59 -5.93
C VAL A 150 -5.97 -1.78 -5.02
N TYR A 151 -6.52 -0.88 -4.19
CA TYR A 151 -5.73 -0.07 -3.26
C TYR A 151 -5.74 -0.63 -1.82
N HIS A 152 -6.30 -1.82 -1.59
CA HIS A 152 -6.24 -2.42 -0.25
C HIS A 152 -4.85 -3.02 0.01
N VAL A 153 -4.32 -2.81 1.22
CA VAL A 153 -3.03 -3.40 1.65
C VAL A 153 -3.10 -4.94 1.62
N ARG A 154 -2.06 -5.61 1.10
CA ARG A 154 -1.90 -7.07 1.15
C ARG A 154 -0.84 -7.49 2.17
N GLN A 155 -0.91 -8.76 2.57
CA GLN A 155 0.04 -9.36 3.51
C GLN A 155 1.48 -9.40 2.97
N LEU A 156 1.67 -9.44 1.65
CA LEU A 156 2.99 -9.58 1.04
C LEU A 156 3.86 -8.36 1.28
N GLU A 157 3.33 -7.16 1.07
CA GLU A 157 4.05 -5.91 1.30
C GLU A 157 4.40 -5.76 2.79
N VAL A 158 3.46 -6.07 3.68
CA VAL A 158 3.69 -6.07 5.13
C VAL A 158 4.76 -7.09 5.53
N PHE A 159 4.71 -8.29 4.96
CA PHE A 159 5.71 -9.33 5.20
C PHE A 159 7.10 -8.89 4.76
N ARG A 160 7.23 -8.30 3.56
CA ARG A 160 8.50 -7.79 3.02
C ARG A 160 9.07 -6.67 3.89
N LEU A 161 8.25 -5.69 4.27
CA LEU A 161 8.68 -4.57 5.13
C LEU A 161 9.11 -5.02 6.53
N LYS A 162 8.53 -6.11 7.06
CA LYS A 162 8.98 -6.73 8.33
C LYS A 162 10.37 -7.37 8.26
N GLN A 163 10.93 -7.59 7.07
CA GLN A 163 12.26 -8.20 6.91
C GLN A 163 13.41 -7.19 7.04
N LEU A 164 13.09 -5.90 7.01
CA LEU A 164 14.06 -4.81 7.18
C LEU A 164 14.77 -4.94 8.54
N SER A 165 16.09 -4.86 8.52
CA SER A 165 16.94 -4.95 9.71
C SER A 165 17.68 -3.66 10.01
N GLY A 166 17.95 -2.84 8.99
CA GLY A 166 18.55 -1.53 9.14
C GLY A 166 17.62 -0.50 9.79
N ARG A 167 18.20 0.60 10.27
CA ARG A 167 17.43 1.75 10.76
C ARG A 167 16.63 2.37 9.62
N VAL A 168 15.34 2.61 9.85
CA VAL A 168 14.48 3.42 8.98
C VAL A 168 14.26 4.77 9.64
N ASP A 169 14.50 5.86 8.90
CA ASP A 169 14.34 7.21 9.45
C ASP A 169 12.91 7.69 9.31
N ILE A 170 12.28 7.45 8.16
CA ILE A 170 10.90 7.85 7.88
C ILE A 170 10.12 6.65 7.40
N PHE A 171 8.91 6.47 7.95
CA PHE A 171 7.92 5.53 7.44
C PHE A 171 6.66 6.27 7.03
N LEU A 172 6.15 6.00 5.82
CA LEU A 172 4.93 6.59 5.28
C LEU A 172 3.81 5.53 5.23
N SER A 173 2.61 5.92 5.67
CA SER A 173 1.39 5.14 5.45
C SER A 173 0.20 6.06 5.21
N HIS A 174 -0.80 5.63 4.45
CA HIS A 174 -2.02 6.43 4.33
C HIS A 174 -2.88 6.32 5.60
N ASP A 175 -3.26 5.09 5.94
CA ASP A 175 -3.93 4.75 7.19
C ASP A 175 -3.05 4.97 8.42
N TRP A 176 -3.68 5.09 9.58
CA TRP A 176 -2.98 5.14 10.86
C TRP A 176 -2.71 3.73 11.38
N PRO A 177 -1.60 3.49 12.10
CA PRO A 177 -1.45 2.30 12.92
C PRO A 177 -2.56 2.21 13.96
N THR A 178 -3.19 1.04 14.12
CA THR A 178 -4.16 0.82 15.20
C THR A 178 -3.54 1.11 16.56
N GLY A 179 -4.31 1.73 17.46
CA GLY A 179 -3.85 2.06 18.82
C GLY A 179 -2.95 3.28 18.93
N ILE A 180 -2.53 3.92 17.83
CA ILE A 180 -1.63 5.09 17.87
C ILE A 180 -2.19 6.26 18.70
N TYR A 181 -3.51 6.35 18.80
CA TYR A 181 -4.22 7.35 19.58
C TYR A 181 -3.95 7.27 21.09
N GLU A 182 -3.48 6.14 21.61
CA GLU A 182 -3.10 5.98 23.02
C GLU A 182 -1.77 6.68 23.36
N TYR A 183 -0.98 7.03 22.35
CA TYR A 183 0.35 7.64 22.51
C TYR A 183 0.36 9.16 22.30
N GLY A 184 -0.82 9.77 22.19
CA GLY A 184 -1.01 11.21 22.00
C GLY A 184 -2.20 11.76 22.78
N ASN A 185 -2.69 12.94 22.40
CA ASN A 185 -3.81 13.58 23.11
C ASN A 185 -5.17 13.01 22.66
N LYS A 186 -5.50 11.80 23.13
CA LYS A 186 -6.76 11.09 22.83
C LYS A 186 -8.00 11.92 23.15
N ALA A 187 -7.99 12.64 24.28
CA ALA A 187 -9.12 13.49 24.69
C ALA A 187 -9.39 14.63 23.70
N GLN A 188 -8.33 15.30 23.20
CA GLN A 188 -8.48 16.33 22.17
C GLN A 188 -8.97 15.75 20.84
N LEU A 189 -8.47 14.56 20.47
CA LEU A 189 -8.90 13.87 19.25
C LEU A 189 -10.40 13.53 19.31
N LEU A 190 -10.87 12.93 20.40
CA LEU A 190 -12.29 12.62 20.60
C LEU A 190 -13.18 13.86 20.70
N ARG A 191 -12.68 14.98 21.23
CA ARG A 191 -13.42 16.24 21.21
C ARG A 191 -13.64 16.76 19.79
N LYS A 192 -12.65 16.57 18.90
CA LYS A 192 -12.75 16.98 17.49
C LYS A 192 -13.55 15.98 16.65
N LYS A 193 -13.39 14.67 16.92
CA LYS A 193 -14.03 13.57 16.20
C LYS A 193 -14.65 12.55 17.16
N PRO A 194 -15.83 12.86 17.75
CA PRO A 194 -16.45 12.00 18.76
C PRO A 194 -16.81 10.59 18.25
N PHE A 195 -17.10 10.47 16.95
CA PHE A 195 -17.45 9.21 16.30
C PHE A 195 -16.32 8.17 16.31
N PHE A 196 -15.06 8.60 16.52
CA PHE A 196 -13.95 7.67 16.69
C PHE A 196 -14.02 6.85 17.98
N ALA A 197 -14.81 7.25 18.99
CA ALA A 197 -14.86 6.55 20.27
C ALA A 197 -15.18 5.05 20.12
N ALA A 198 -16.18 4.71 19.31
CA ALA A 198 -16.61 3.32 19.10
C ALA A 198 -15.56 2.49 18.35
N ASP A 199 -14.89 3.10 17.36
CA ASP A 199 -13.84 2.43 16.58
C ASP A 199 -12.55 2.27 17.41
N MET A 200 -12.24 3.21 18.30
CA MET A 200 -11.13 3.09 19.25
C MET A 200 -11.38 1.98 20.28
N GLU A 201 -12.60 1.90 20.83
CA GLU A 201 -12.98 0.88 21.82
C GLU A 201 -12.99 -0.53 21.21
N SER A 202 -13.40 -0.65 19.95
CA SER A 202 -13.42 -1.93 19.23
C SER A 202 -12.10 -2.28 18.52
N GLY A 203 -11.06 -1.44 18.63
CA GLY A 203 -9.75 -1.64 17.98
C GLY A 203 -9.78 -1.56 16.45
N LYS A 204 -10.81 -0.93 15.88
CA LYS A 204 -11.04 -0.80 14.42
C LYS A 204 -10.53 0.52 13.83
N LEU A 205 -10.18 1.49 14.67
CA LEU A 205 -9.62 2.74 14.18
C LEU A 205 -8.15 2.53 13.78
N GLY A 206 -7.90 2.58 12.47
CA GLY A 206 -6.59 2.37 11.88
C GLY A 206 -6.41 0.97 11.31
N SER A 207 -5.15 0.63 11.03
CA SER A 207 -4.72 -0.59 10.38
C SER A 207 -3.87 -1.43 11.32
N GLN A 208 -4.34 -2.65 11.58
CA GLN A 208 -3.64 -3.63 12.40
C GLN A 208 -2.29 -4.04 11.78
N PRO A 209 -2.17 -4.31 10.47
CA PRO A 209 -0.86 -4.57 9.87
C PRO A 209 0.14 -3.42 10.03
N LEU A 210 -0.34 -2.16 10.05
CA LEU A 210 0.53 -1.00 10.30
C LEU A 210 0.98 -0.90 11.77
N GLU A 211 0.14 -1.31 12.72
CA GLU A 211 0.56 -1.45 14.13
C GLU A 211 1.70 -2.47 14.27
N GLU A 212 1.59 -3.61 13.60
CA GLU A 212 2.64 -4.64 13.59
C GLU A 212 3.93 -4.12 12.93
N LEU A 213 3.83 -3.36 11.84
CA LEU A 213 4.98 -2.73 11.19
C LEU A 213 5.63 -1.66 12.07
N LEU A 214 4.86 -0.83 12.76
CA LEU A 214 5.37 0.18 13.68
C LEU A 214 6.23 -0.45 14.78
N LYS A 215 5.78 -1.59 15.33
CA LYS A 215 6.51 -2.34 16.37
C LYS A 215 7.75 -3.05 15.82
N ALA A 216 7.68 -3.57 14.59
CA ALA A 216 8.78 -4.31 13.97
C ALA A 216 9.90 -3.39 13.45
N VAL A 217 9.53 -2.34 12.70
CA VAL A 217 10.48 -1.45 12.01
C VAL A 217 10.99 -0.34 12.93
N GLN A 218 10.17 0.15 13.85
CA GLN A 218 10.52 1.18 14.84
C GLN A 218 11.22 2.43 14.23
N PRO A 219 10.61 3.07 13.21
CA PRO A 219 11.26 4.17 12.50
C PRO A 219 11.40 5.43 13.38
N ALA A 220 12.30 6.35 13.05
CA ALA A 220 12.42 7.60 13.83
C ALA A 220 11.16 8.48 13.68
N TYR A 221 10.59 8.53 12.47
CA TYR A 221 9.37 9.25 12.14
C TYR A 221 8.37 8.33 11.45
N TRP A 222 7.09 8.51 11.78
CA TRP A 222 5.97 7.89 11.08
C TRP A 222 5.00 8.97 10.65
N PHE A 223 4.77 9.10 9.34
CA PHE A 223 3.85 10.07 8.78
C PHE A 223 2.62 9.39 8.19
N ALA A 224 1.43 9.91 8.51
CA ALA A 224 0.17 9.35 8.05
C ALA A 224 -0.90 10.40 7.69
N ALA A 225 -2.00 9.97 7.08
CA ALA A 225 -3.09 10.82 6.65
C ALA A 225 -4.47 10.14 6.84
N HIS A 226 -5.32 10.13 5.81
CA HIS A 226 -6.64 9.49 5.71
C HIS A 226 -7.73 10.04 6.64
N LEU A 227 -7.48 10.13 7.94
CA LEU A 227 -8.47 10.49 8.95
C LEU A 227 -8.79 11.99 9.01
N HIS A 228 -8.25 12.81 8.10
CA HIS A 228 -8.51 14.25 7.96
C HIS A 228 -8.50 15.00 9.29
N CYS A 229 -7.43 14.82 10.05
CA CYS A 229 -7.16 15.60 11.25
C CYS A 229 -5.67 15.54 11.62
N LYS A 230 -5.15 16.65 12.12
CA LYS A 230 -3.81 16.68 12.70
C LYS A 230 -3.78 15.94 14.04
N PHE A 231 -2.86 15.00 14.18
CA PHE A 231 -2.58 14.28 15.42
C PHE A 231 -1.09 13.99 15.54
N ALA A 232 -0.55 14.11 16.75
CA ALA A 232 0.84 13.83 17.03
C ALA A 232 0.95 12.91 18.25
N ALA A 233 1.85 11.95 18.18
CA ALA A 233 2.08 10.96 19.22
C ALA A 233 3.56 10.58 19.33
N LEU A 234 3.95 10.10 20.51
CA LEU A 234 5.30 9.61 20.79
C LEU A 234 5.22 8.16 21.25
N VAL A 235 5.77 7.26 20.44
CA VAL A 235 5.69 5.81 20.67
C VAL A 235 7.04 5.30 21.18
N PRO A 236 7.19 5.01 22.48
CA PRO A 236 8.41 4.43 23.02
C PRO A 236 8.53 2.95 22.66
N HIS A 237 9.74 2.54 22.24
CA HIS A 237 10.08 1.16 21.90
C HIS A 237 10.96 0.56 22.98
N ASN A 238 10.41 -0.37 23.75
CA ASN A 238 11.21 -1.07 24.75
C ASN A 238 12.14 -2.08 24.07
N GLN A 239 13.43 -2.09 24.43
CA GLN A 239 14.43 -2.99 23.82
C GLN A 239 14.09 -4.49 24.01
N SER A 240 13.25 -4.83 24.99
CA SER A 240 12.68 -6.16 25.19
C SER A 240 11.71 -6.59 24.07
N GLN A 241 11.24 -5.68 23.21
CA GLN A 241 10.44 -6.01 22.03
C GLN A 241 11.27 -6.29 20.76
N LYS A 242 12.61 -6.16 20.82
CA LYS A 242 13.53 -6.62 19.75
C LYS A 242 13.98 -8.07 19.91
N VAL A 243 13.41 -8.81 20.87
CA VAL A 243 13.57 -10.27 20.98
C VAL A 243 12.43 -10.91 20.20
N GLY A 244 12.76 -11.95 19.41
CA GLY A 244 11.76 -12.79 18.77
C GLY A 244 10.71 -13.27 19.78
N ASP A 245 9.48 -13.37 19.29
CA ASP A 245 8.27 -13.70 20.02
C ASP A 245 8.46 -14.68 21.20
N GLY A 246 8.08 -14.20 22.39
CA GLY A 246 7.92 -14.92 23.66
C GLY A 246 8.01 -13.89 24.79
N GLU A 247 7.01 -13.62 25.63
CA GLU A 247 5.94 -14.46 26.15
C GLU A 247 4.66 -13.63 26.38
N PHE A 248 3.51 -14.19 26.00
CA PHE A 248 2.21 -13.80 26.54
C PHE A 248 1.88 -14.82 27.64
N GLY A 249 2.32 -14.52 28.85
CA GLY A 249 2.03 -15.30 30.06
C GLY A 249 0.99 -14.58 30.91
N SER A 250 -0.18 -15.21 31.01
CA SER A 250 -1.32 -14.91 31.88
C SER A 250 -1.06 -14.03 33.11
N SER A 251 -1.81 -12.93 33.23
CA SER A 251 -1.96 -12.19 34.48
C SER A 251 -2.82 -12.99 35.47
N SER A 252 -2.23 -13.41 36.59
CA SER A 252 -2.97 -13.70 37.82
C SER A 252 -2.23 -13.13 39.03
N SER A 253 -2.95 -12.28 39.77
CA SER A 253 -2.86 -11.94 41.21
C SER A 253 -2.31 -13.11 42.07
N SER A 254 -1.59 -12.99 43.20
CA SER A 254 -1.52 -11.98 44.27
C SER A 254 -0.42 -12.34 45.30
N SER A 255 0.13 -11.31 45.97
CA SER A 255 0.56 -11.15 47.37
C SER A 255 1.56 -12.08 48.10
N GLU A 256 2.50 -11.38 48.76
CA GLU A 256 3.22 -11.63 50.04
C GLU A 256 4.43 -12.58 50.06
N ASP A 257 5.61 -12.02 50.31
CA ASP A 257 6.41 -12.29 51.53
C ASP A 257 7.58 -11.30 51.68
N GLU A 258 7.83 -10.90 52.93
CA GLU A 258 8.96 -10.09 53.41
C GLU A 258 10.24 -10.94 53.46
N ASP A 259 11.41 -10.38 53.14
CA ASP A 259 12.61 -10.51 53.98
C ASP A 259 13.78 -9.61 53.52
N ASP A 260 14.52 -9.20 54.54
CA ASP A 260 15.66 -8.30 54.65
C ASP A 260 16.90 -8.80 53.87
N ASP A 261 17.63 -7.91 53.19
CA ASP A 261 19.07 -7.73 53.46
C ASP A 261 19.77 -6.69 52.57
N ASN A 262 20.72 -6.05 53.24
CA ASN A 262 21.51 -4.89 52.91
C ASN A 262 22.70 -5.23 51.98
N GLU A 263 22.79 -4.68 50.74
CA GLU A 263 24.10 -4.49 50.10
C GLU A 263 24.18 -3.39 49.01
N LYS A 264 24.96 -2.35 49.33
CA LYS A 264 25.81 -1.48 48.49
C LYS A 264 25.25 -0.95 47.14
N LYS A 265 24.79 0.31 47.18
CA LYS A 265 24.57 1.17 46.00
C LYS A 265 25.87 1.36 45.19
N ALA A 266 25.94 0.71 44.03
CA ALA A 266 26.79 1.14 42.92
C ALA A 266 26.22 2.43 42.28
N PRO A 267 27.06 3.33 41.72
CA PRO A 267 26.61 4.58 41.13
C PRO A 267 25.67 4.35 39.93
N PRO A 268 24.68 5.23 39.69
CA PRO A 268 23.75 5.06 38.59
C PRO A 268 24.49 5.17 37.26
N THR A 269 24.53 4.06 36.52
CA THR A 269 24.91 4.05 35.11
C THR A 269 23.92 4.92 34.32
N PRO A 270 24.38 5.68 33.31
CA PRO A 270 23.49 6.54 32.53
C PRO A 270 22.43 5.68 31.85
N SER A 271 21.16 5.94 32.18
CA SER A 271 20.01 5.24 31.61
C SER A 271 20.06 5.34 30.09
N LYS A 272 20.16 4.20 29.39
CA LYS A 272 20.02 4.16 27.93
C LYS A 272 18.67 4.78 27.56
N SER A 273 18.67 5.82 26.74
CA SER A 273 17.45 6.45 26.25
C SER A 273 16.62 5.45 25.46
N VAL A 274 15.35 5.28 25.83
CA VAL A 274 14.41 4.42 25.10
C VAL A 274 14.21 5.00 23.69
N PRO A 275 14.38 4.22 22.60
CA PRO A 275 14.06 4.67 21.25
C PRO A 275 12.59 5.08 21.14
N VAL A 276 12.29 6.15 20.41
CA VAL A 276 10.92 6.68 20.27
C VAL A 276 10.63 6.98 18.81
N THR A 277 9.50 6.48 18.29
CA THR A 277 8.94 6.96 17.01
C THR A 277 8.11 8.21 17.24
N LYS A 278 8.36 9.24 16.44
CA LYS A 278 7.55 10.45 16.37
C LYS A 278 6.48 10.27 15.30
N PHE A 279 5.24 10.06 15.72
CA PHE A 279 4.10 9.95 14.82
C PHE A 279 3.48 11.31 14.55
N LEU A 280 3.20 11.61 13.28
CA LEU A 280 2.45 12.79 12.86
C LEU A 280 1.48 12.40 11.75
N ALA A 281 0.20 12.66 12.01
CA ALA A 281 -0.83 12.62 10.99
C ALA A 281 -1.29 14.04 10.63
N LEU A 282 -1.62 14.25 9.35
CA LEU A 282 -2.04 15.54 8.80
C LEU A 282 -3.42 15.47 8.16
N ASP A 283 -3.99 16.65 7.92
CA ASP A 283 -5.30 16.82 7.29
C ASP A 283 -5.22 16.82 5.75
N LYS A 284 -6.36 16.93 5.08
CA LYS A 284 -6.41 17.13 3.63
C LYS A 284 -6.15 18.59 3.22
N CYS A 285 -5.63 18.78 2.01
CA CYS A 285 -5.32 20.10 1.41
C CYS A 285 -6.58 20.97 1.21
N LEU A 286 -7.05 21.60 2.28
CA LEU A 286 -8.18 22.52 2.27
C LEU A 286 -7.86 23.79 3.07
N PRO A 287 -8.54 24.92 2.77
CA PRO A 287 -8.35 26.16 3.49
C PRO A 287 -8.48 26.00 5.01
N ARG A 288 -7.55 26.62 5.75
CA ARG A 288 -7.50 26.64 7.22
C ARG A 288 -7.33 25.26 7.89
N ARG A 289 -6.94 24.24 7.14
CA ARG A 289 -6.60 22.92 7.68
C ARG A 289 -5.10 22.76 7.83
N ALA A 290 -4.69 21.88 8.74
CA ALA A 290 -3.28 21.58 8.98
C ALA A 290 -2.84 20.39 8.10
N PHE A 291 -2.75 20.65 6.79
CA PHE A 291 -2.45 19.63 5.78
C PHE A 291 -0.96 19.49 5.45
N LEU A 292 -0.15 20.50 5.78
CA LEU A 292 1.28 20.52 5.51
C LEU A 292 2.07 20.92 6.77
N GLN A 293 3.18 20.24 7.00
CA GLN A 293 4.12 20.57 8.08
C GLN A 293 5.56 20.36 7.62
N VAL A 294 6.42 21.33 7.87
CA VAL A 294 7.87 21.21 7.62
C VAL A 294 8.56 20.65 8.86
N VAL A 295 9.42 19.66 8.65
CA VAL A 295 10.25 19.02 9.67
C VAL A 295 11.71 19.04 9.24
N GLU A 296 12.59 19.23 10.21
CA GLU A 296 14.03 19.14 9.99
C GLU A 296 14.52 17.74 10.33
N ILE A 297 15.11 17.08 9.34
CA ILE A 297 15.58 15.69 9.44
C ILE A 297 17.09 15.68 9.22
N PRO A 298 17.87 15.08 10.13
CA PRO A 298 19.31 14.89 9.92
C PRO A 298 19.56 14.16 8.62
N SER A 299 20.44 14.69 7.78
CA SER A 299 20.76 14.13 6.46
C SER A 299 22.21 14.45 6.11
N ASP A 300 22.71 13.81 5.06
CA ASP A 300 23.95 14.22 4.43
C ASP A 300 23.81 15.63 3.82
N PRO A 301 24.92 16.36 3.63
CA PRO A 301 24.90 17.66 2.99
C PRO A 301 24.26 17.58 1.60
N VAL A 302 23.27 18.45 1.36
CA VAL A 302 22.58 18.56 0.07
C VAL A 302 23.35 19.54 -0.80
N GLU A 303 24.17 19.03 -1.71
CA GLU A 303 24.75 19.85 -2.80
C GLU A 303 23.81 19.83 -4.01
N GLY A 304 23.00 20.87 -4.17
CA GLY A 304 22.10 21.01 -5.33
C GLY A 304 20.76 20.28 -5.17
N THR A 305 20.39 19.45 -6.15
CA THR A 305 19.15 18.66 -6.13
C THR A 305 19.31 17.41 -5.28
N PRO A 306 18.30 17.02 -4.47
CA PRO A 306 18.38 15.79 -3.70
C PRO A 306 18.60 14.56 -4.58
N ARG A 307 19.48 13.65 -4.12
CA ARG A 307 19.75 12.39 -4.82
C ARG A 307 18.80 11.32 -4.31
N LEU A 308 18.00 10.76 -5.21
CA LEU A 308 17.13 9.62 -4.95
C LEU A 308 17.84 8.32 -5.36
N GLU A 309 17.94 7.38 -4.42
CA GLU A 309 18.63 6.10 -4.61
C GLU A 309 17.73 4.94 -4.16
N TYR A 310 17.84 3.81 -4.84
CA TYR A 310 17.26 2.55 -4.41
C TYR A 310 17.93 2.07 -3.12
N ASP A 311 17.16 1.39 -2.28
CA ASP A 311 17.67 0.75 -1.07
C ASP A 311 18.09 -0.70 -1.36
N ALA A 312 19.37 -1.02 -1.16
CA ALA A 312 19.91 -2.35 -1.48
C ALA A 312 19.24 -3.47 -0.67
N GLU A 313 18.91 -3.23 0.60
CA GLU A 313 18.21 -4.22 1.44
C GLU A 313 16.80 -4.49 0.91
N TRP A 314 16.09 -3.45 0.49
CA TRP A 314 14.78 -3.59 -0.14
C TRP A 314 14.84 -4.35 -1.47
N LEU A 315 15.81 -4.03 -2.33
CA LEU A 315 15.99 -4.76 -3.59
C LEU A 315 16.26 -6.26 -3.35
N ALA A 316 17.08 -6.60 -2.35
CA ALA A 316 17.34 -7.98 -1.96
C ALA A 316 16.11 -8.70 -1.37
N ILE A 317 15.30 -8.00 -0.58
CA ILE A 317 14.01 -8.51 -0.09
C ILE A 317 13.07 -8.78 -1.27
N LEU A 318 12.93 -7.84 -2.21
CA LEU A 318 12.10 -8.03 -3.41
C LEU A 318 12.55 -9.25 -4.23
N HIS A 319 13.85 -9.37 -4.47
CA HIS A 319 14.41 -10.49 -5.23
C HIS A 319 14.18 -11.84 -4.55
N SER A 320 14.53 -11.95 -3.26
CA SER A 320 14.41 -13.20 -2.50
C SER A 320 12.97 -13.63 -2.25
N THR A 321 12.03 -12.69 -2.19
CA THR A 321 10.60 -12.95 -1.98
C THR A 321 9.77 -12.94 -3.27
N ASN A 322 10.39 -12.90 -4.46
CA ASN A 322 9.66 -12.87 -5.73
C ASN A 322 8.72 -14.08 -5.90
N HIS A 323 9.16 -15.25 -5.47
CA HIS A 323 8.39 -16.49 -5.57
C HIS A 323 7.10 -16.50 -4.72
N LEU A 324 6.96 -15.58 -3.76
CA LEU A 324 5.80 -15.44 -2.88
C LEU A 324 4.67 -14.60 -3.48
N ILE A 325 4.88 -13.99 -4.65
CA ILE A 325 3.85 -13.19 -5.32
C ILE A 325 2.65 -14.08 -5.69
N SER A 326 1.45 -13.60 -5.38
CA SER A 326 0.18 -14.20 -5.77
C SER A 326 -0.70 -13.17 -6.46
N VAL A 327 -1.34 -13.59 -7.55
CA VAL A 327 -2.30 -12.79 -8.33
C VAL A 327 -3.71 -13.41 -8.35
N LYS A 328 -3.98 -14.28 -7.37
CA LYS A 328 -5.27 -14.99 -7.26
C LYS A 328 -6.16 -14.34 -6.19
N GLU A 329 -7.47 -14.46 -6.39
CA GLU A 329 -8.49 -14.03 -5.41
C GLU A 329 -8.54 -14.89 -4.14
N ASN A 330 -8.04 -16.12 -4.21
CA ASN A 330 -8.06 -17.05 -3.09
C ASN A 330 -7.09 -16.59 -2.00
N TYR A 331 -7.45 -16.89 -0.75
CA TYR A 331 -6.54 -16.69 0.37
C TYR A 331 -5.32 -17.59 0.19
N TYR A 332 -4.15 -16.99 0.38
CA TYR A 332 -2.89 -17.69 0.49
C TYR A 332 -2.21 -17.29 1.80
N TYR A 333 -1.24 -18.07 2.25
CA TYR A 333 -0.53 -17.81 3.48
C TYR A 333 0.95 -17.77 3.19
N LEU A 334 1.63 -16.78 3.75
CA LEU A 334 3.07 -16.64 3.62
C LEU A 334 3.81 -17.56 4.58
N PRO A 335 5.09 -17.90 4.29
CA PRO A 335 5.91 -18.69 5.20
C PRO A 335 5.98 -18.05 6.59
N GLY A 336 5.83 -18.86 7.63
CA GLY A 336 5.83 -18.41 9.02
C GLY A 336 6.43 -19.47 9.93
N LYS A 337 6.79 -19.07 11.15
CA LYS A 337 7.26 -19.99 12.19
C LYS A 337 6.11 -20.92 12.60
N LYS A 338 6.00 -22.09 11.99
CA LYS A 338 5.12 -23.15 12.54
C LYS A 338 5.85 -23.90 13.65
N ALA A 339 5.14 -24.17 14.74
CA ALA A 339 5.57 -25.12 15.76
C ALA A 339 5.55 -26.53 15.14
N GLY A 340 6.73 -27.07 14.81
CA GLY A 340 6.91 -28.47 14.39
C GLY A 340 6.99 -28.69 12.89
N GLU A 341 8.18 -28.60 12.30
CA GLU A 341 8.61 -29.40 11.13
C GLU A 341 8.52 -28.82 9.69
N ILE A 342 8.04 -27.60 9.43
CA ILE A 342 8.23 -27.01 8.07
C ILE A 342 9.51 -26.15 8.01
N THR A 343 10.45 -26.59 7.17
CA THR A 343 11.79 -26.04 6.92
C THR A 343 11.84 -24.88 5.91
N GLU A 344 10.69 -24.32 5.52
CA GLU A 344 10.61 -23.25 4.53
C GLU A 344 11.18 -21.93 5.09
N ARG A 345 11.99 -21.23 4.30
CA ARG A 345 12.59 -19.94 4.71
C ARG A 345 11.47 -18.94 4.97
N PHE A 346 11.39 -18.45 6.20
CA PHE A 346 10.42 -17.41 6.61
C PHE A 346 11.09 -16.08 7.00
N LYS A 347 12.42 -16.08 7.18
CA LYS A 347 13.22 -14.88 7.42
C LYS A 347 13.99 -14.54 6.14
N PHE A 348 13.65 -13.40 5.56
CA PHE A 348 14.24 -12.87 4.32
C PHE A 348 15.01 -11.58 4.54
N THR A 349 15.42 -11.31 5.79
CA THR A 349 16.47 -10.30 6.05
C THR A 349 17.70 -10.69 5.21
N PRO A 350 18.16 -9.81 4.30
CA PRO A 350 19.25 -10.13 3.38
C PRO A 350 20.57 -10.44 4.10
N THR A 351 21.32 -11.39 3.56
CA THR A 351 22.74 -11.57 3.92
C THR A 351 23.62 -10.59 3.13
N GLU A 352 24.89 -10.41 3.56
CA GLU A 352 25.85 -9.57 2.83
C GLU A 352 26.05 -10.05 1.39
N GLU A 353 26.09 -11.37 1.16
CA GLU A 353 26.18 -11.96 -0.18
C GLU A 353 24.95 -11.65 -1.05
N GLU A 354 23.74 -11.70 -0.48
CA GLU A 354 22.51 -11.34 -1.19
C GLU A 354 22.48 -9.85 -1.56
N LEU A 355 22.97 -8.98 -0.67
CA LEU A 355 23.11 -7.54 -0.92
C LEU A 355 24.11 -7.24 -2.03
N GLU A 356 25.30 -7.86 -1.98
CA GLU A 356 26.33 -7.71 -3.02
C GLU A 356 25.83 -8.23 -4.37
N GLY A 357 25.21 -9.40 -4.39
CA GLY A 357 24.68 -10.02 -5.61
C GLY A 357 23.61 -9.17 -6.30
N VAL A 358 22.75 -8.50 -5.53
CA VAL A 358 21.74 -7.58 -6.09
C VAL A 358 22.37 -6.25 -6.50
N THR A 359 23.24 -5.68 -5.68
CA THR A 359 23.92 -4.42 -6.01
C THR A 359 24.74 -4.54 -7.29
N ALA A 360 25.37 -5.70 -7.54
CA ALA A 360 26.12 -5.98 -8.76
C ALA A 360 25.26 -6.04 -10.03
N LYS A 361 23.94 -6.23 -9.93
CA LYS A 361 23.03 -6.18 -11.09
C LYS A 361 22.78 -4.74 -11.56
N PHE A 362 23.00 -3.76 -10.69
CA PHE A 362 22.84 -2.35 -11.00
C PHE A 362 24.20 -1.70 -11.24
N GLN A 363 24.29 -0.78 -12.19
CA GLN A 363 25.53 0.00 -12.38
C GLN A 363 25.81 0.91 -11.18
N ASN A 364 24.75 1.50 -10.64
CA ASN A 364 24.71 2.25 -9.40
C ASN A 364 23.27 2.21 -8.85
N LEU A 365 23.09 2.58 -7.59
CA LEU A 365 21.77 2.60 -6.94
C LEU A 365 20.99 3.90 -7.18
N LYS A 366 21.48 4.85 -7.99
CA LYS A 366 20.70 6.05 -8.33
C LYS A 366 19.45 5.63 -9.10
N VAL A 367 18.30 6.15 -8.69
CA VAL A 367 17.07 5.95 -9.45
C VAL A 367 17.22 6.68 -10.80
N PRO A 368 17.06 5.99 -11.95
CA PRO A 368 17.20 6.61 -13.26
C PRO A 368 16.08 7.62 -13.49
N GLU A 369 16.38 8.78 -14.07
CA GLU A 369 15.39 9.80 -14.45
C GLU A 369 14.78 9.45 -15.82
N ASN A 370 14.03 8.36 -15.88
CA ASN A 370 13.48 7.75 -17.10
C ASN A 370 11.95 7.88 -17.19
N PHE A 371 11.39 8.99 -16.71
CA PHE A 371 9.96 9.27 -16.88
C PHE A 371 9.60 9.33 -18.37
N GLU A 372 8.52 8.67 -18.72
CA GLU A 372 7.93 8.71 -20.06
C GLU A 372 6.40 8.67 -19.99
N ARG A 373 5.76 9.39 -20.93
CA ARG A 373 4.31 9.38 -21.07
C ARG A 373 3.84 8.09 -21.76
N THR A 374 3.15 7.23 -21.02
CA THR A 374 2.54 5.99 -21.52
C THR A 374 1.16 6.18 -22.18
N VAL A 375 0.45 7.28 -21.92
CA VAL A 375 -0.91 7.56 -22.46
C VAL A 375 -1.08 9.06 -22.78
N PRO A 376 -2.09 9.45 -23.59
CA PRO A 376 -2.38 10.87 -23.79
C PRO A 376 -2.79 11.54 -22.49
N ALA A 377 -2.31 12.77 -22.28
CA ALA A 377 -2.76 13.62 -21.18
C ALA A 377 -4.16 14.19 -21.47
N PHE A 378 -4.87 14.60 -20.41
CA PHE A 378 -6.09 15.39 -20.52
C PHE A 378 -5.83 16.70 -21.27
N ASP A 379 -6.72 17.05 -22.19
CA ASP A 379 -6.71 18.34 -22.90
C ASP A 379 -7.92 19.18 -22.46
N PRO A 380 -7.73 20.23 -21.65
CA PRO A 380 -8.81 21.11 -21.23
C PRO A 380 -9.53 21.83 -22.37
N ALA A 381 -8.86 22.07 -23.50
CA ALA A 381 -9.45 22.78 -24.64
C ALA A 381 -10.44 21.89 -25.40
N GLU A 382 -10.14 20.59 -25.52
CA GLU A 382 -11.02 19.63 -26.19
C GLU A 382 -12.04 18.98 -25.24
N GLN A 383 -11.72 18.91 -23.95
CA GLN A 383 -12.46 18.10 -22.96
C GLN A 383 -13.02 18.94 -21.80
N SER A 384 -13.27 20.23 -22.00
CA SER A 384 -13.76 21.13 -20.94
C SER A 384 -15.08 20.69 -20.31
N ASP A 385 -15.94 19.99 -21.04
CA ASP A 385 -17.24 19.48 -20.56
C ASP A 385 -17.21 18.00 -20.15
N TYR A 386 -16.04 17.50 -19.71
CA TYR A 386 -15.84 16.08 -19.39
C TYR A 386 -16.82 15.50 -18.37
N LYS A 387 -17.44 16.34 -17.52
CA LYS A 387 -18.45 15.91 -16.54
C LYS A 387 -19.74 15.36 -17.18
N HIS A 388 -20.02 15.72 -18.43
CA HIS A 388 -21.17 15.22 -19.20
C HIS A 388 -20.76 14.25 -20.31
N MET A 389 -19.46 14.02 -20.50
CA MET A 389 -18.95 13.06 -21.49
C MET A 389 -19.12 11.63 -21.00
N PHE A 390 -19.46 10.73 -21.93
CA PHE A 390 -19.40 9.29 -21.66
C PHE A 390 -17.98 8.80 -21.94
N VAL A 391 -17.24 8.47 -20.88
CA VAL A 391 -15.87 7.95 -20.95
C VAL A 391 -15.82 6.55 -20.36
N GLY A 392 -15.14 5.64 -21.04
CA GLY A 392 -14.92 4.26 -20.58
C GLY A 392 -13.76 4.16 -19.59
N GLN A 393 -13.56 2.95 -19.05
CA GLN A 393 -12.34 2.64 -18.32
C GLN A 393 -11.17 2.36 -19.27
N PRO A 394 -9.93 2.56 -18.82
CA PRO A 394 -8.75 2.40 -19.65
C PRO A 394 -8.52 0.93 -19.99
N LYS A 395 -7.77 0.70 -21.07
CA LYS A 395 -7.14 -0.60 -21.31
C LYS A 395 -5.92 -0.75 -20.41
N VAL A 396 -5.54 -2.00 -20.15
CA VAL A 396 -4.33 -2.29 -19.37
C VAL A 396 -3.10 -1.80 -20.13
N GLN A 397 -2.20 -1.12 -19.41
CA GLN A 397 -0.94 -0.58 -19.91
C GLN A 397 0.21 -1.12 -19.06
N LEU A 398 1.36 -1.34 -19.68
CA LEU A 398 2.59 -1.70 -18.98
C LEU A 398 3.56 -0.52 -19.03
N ASN A 399 4.21 -0.22 -17.91
CA ASN A 399 5.16 0.88 -17.86
C ASN A 399 6.58 0.40 -18.23
N PRO A 400 7.27 1.10 -19.16
CA PRO A 400 8.67 0.80 -19.47
C PRO A 400 9.58 0.81 -18.22
N GLN A 401 9.35 1.71 -17.27
CA GLN A 401 10.13 1.79 -16.04
C GLN A 401 10.04 0.50 -15.21
N SER A 402 8.81 -0.01 -15.01
CA SER A 402 8.57 -1.27 -14.30
C SER A 402 9.18 -2.46 -15.02
N ASN A 403 9.09 -2.50 -16.35
CA ASN A 403 9.67 -3.58 -17.15
C ASN A 403 11.19 -3.61 -17.02
N THR A 404 11.86 -2.46 -17.18
CA THR A 404 13.32 -2.35 -17.01
C THR A 404 13.74 -2.71 -15.59
N PHE A 405 13.00 -2.24 -14.58
CA PHE A 405 13.28 -2.57 -13.18
C PHE A 405 13.16 -4.07 -12.89
N CYS A 406 12.07 -4.70 -13.32
CA CYS A 406 11.82 -6.13 -13.15
C CYS A 406 12.86 -6.98 -13.88
N ALA A 407 13.21 -6.61 -15.11
CA ALA A 407 14.25 -7.30 -15.89
C ALA A 407 15.63 -7.19 -15.23
N THR A 408 16.01 -6.01 -14.75
CA THR A 408 17.31 -5.76 -14.09
C THR A 408 17.43 -6.55 -12.78
N LEU A 409 16.41 -6.50 -11.93
CA LEU A 409 16.42 -7.18 -10.65
C LEU A 409 16.20 -8.70 -10.79
N GLY A 410 15.51 -9.13 -11.84
CA GLY A 410 15.08 -10.51 -12.07
C GLY A 410 13.89 -10.88 -11.20
N ILE A 411 12.85 -10.05 -11.21
CA ILE A 411 11.57 -10.28 -10.50
C ILE A 411 10.40 -10.17 -11.48
N ASP A 412 9.23 -10.65 -11.06
CA ASP A 412 8.02 -10.64 -11.87
C ASP A 412 7.20 -9.36 -11.65
N ASP A 413 6.62 -8.80 -12.71
CA ASP A 413 5.62 -7.74 -12.60
C ASP A 413 4.24 -8.35 -12.24
N PRO A 414 3.62 -7.99 -11.09
CA PRO A 414 2.28 -8.45 -10.72
C PRO A 414 1.22 -8.21 -11.79
N LEU A 415 1.29 -7.10 -12.53
CA LEU A 415 0.32 -6.78 -13.58
C LEU A 415 0.49 -7.72 -14.78
N CYS A 416 1.74 -8.01 -15.18
CA CYS A 416 2.01 -9.03 -16.20
C CYS A 416 1.52 -10.42 -15.75
N LEU A 417 1.77 -10.79 -14.49
CA LEU A 417 1.36 -12.09 -13.95
C LEU A 417 -0.15 -12.25 -13.93
N VAL A 418 -0.91 -11.23 -13.53
CA VAL A 418 -2.38 -11.31 -13.48
C VAL A 418 -2.99 -11.43 -14.86
N LEU A 419 -2.45 -10.71 -15.86
CA LEU A 419 -2.89 -10.82 -17.26
C LEU A 419 -2.68 -12.25 -17.80
N LEU A 420 -1.47 -12.78 -17.62
CA LEU A 420 -1.14 -14.14 -18.06
C LEU A 420 -1.98 -15.20 -17.34
N ALA A 421 -2.21 -15.04 -16.03
CA ALA A 421 -3.04 -15.95 -15.25
C ALA A 421 -4.51 -15.99 -15.71
N ASN A 422 -4.99 -14.89 -16.33
CA ASN A 422 -6.33 -14.77 -16.90
C ASN A 422 -6.37 -15.04 -18.42
N GLY A 423 -5.28 -15.58 -18.99
CA GLY A 423 -5.21 -15.94 -20.42
C GLY A 423 -5.23 -14.73 -21.37
N GLN A 424 -4.89 -13.54 -20.88
CA GLN A 424 -4.74 -12.34 -21.71
C GLN A 424 -3.36 -12.31 -22.36
N GLU A 425 -3.29 -11.78 -23.58
CA GLU A 425 -2.01 -11.41 -24.19
C GLU A 425 -1.45 -10.16 -23.53
N LEU A 426 -0.13 -10.10 -23.39
CA LEU A 426 0.53 -8.93 -22.81
C LEU A 426 0.46 -7.77 -23.81
N PRO A 427 0.03 -6.56 -23.39
CA PRO A 427 -0.02 -5.41 -24.27
C PRO A 427 1.40 -5.04 -24.74
N ALA A 428 1.49 -4.44 -25.92
CA ALA A 428 2.77 -3.95 -26.43
C ALA A 428 3.34 -2.89 -25.47
N VAL A 429 4.63 -3.02 -25.16
CA VAL A 429 5.39 -2.02 -24.41
C VAL A 429 5.86 -0.99 -25.44
N GLY A 430 5.32 0.22 -25.40
CA GLY A 430 5.73 1.23 -26.35
C GLY A 430 5.06 2.57 -26.16
N ALA A 431 5.89 3.61 -26.22
CA ALA A 431 5.48 5.00 -26.32
C ALA A 431 4.49 5.18 -27.48
N THR A 432 3.37 5.85 -27.21
CA THR A 432 2.61 6.43 -28.30
C THR A 432 3.31 7.75 -28.65
N GLU A 433 3.87 7.86 -29.86
CA GLU A 433 4.37 9.14 -30.36
C GLU A 433 3.20 10.14 -30.41
N PHE A 434 3.12 11.02 -29.41
CA PHE A 434 2.14 12.10 -29.39
C PHE A 434 2.65 13.23 -30.27
N LYS A 435 1.93 13.54 -31.34
CA LYS A 435 2.19 14.75 -32.14
C LYS A 435 1.75 15.97 -31.34
N ASP A 436 2.68 16.58 -30.62
CA ASP A 436 2.47 17.92 -30.09
C ASP A 436 2.31 18.89 -31.28
N ARG A 437 1.14 19.51 -31.39
CA ARG A 437 0.93 20.66 -32.28
C ARG A 437 1.62 21.87 -31.64
N ASP A 438 2.87 22.10 -32.02
CA ASP A 438 3.42 23.41 -32.40
C ASP A 438 4.94 23.43 -32.25
N THR A 439 5.66 23.14 -33.34
CA THR A 439 6.90 23.83 -33.71
C THR A 439 7.29 23.49 -35.15
N GLU A 440 7.27 24.49 -36.02
CA GLU A 440 7.75 24.37 -37.41
C GLU A 440 9.28 24.17 -37.47
N SER A 441 9.68 23.38 -38.48
CA SER A 441 11.00 23.31 -39.11
C SER A 441 12.15 22.62 -38.34
N SER A 442 12.45 21.37 -38.71
CA SER A 442 13.64 21.09 -39.53
C SER A 442 13.73 19.64 -40.05
N LYS A 443 14.52 19.50 -41.11
CA LYS A 443 14.65 18.42 -42.10
C LYS A 443 14.90 16.99 -41.57
N LEU A 444 14.18 16.07 -42.20
CA LEU A 444 14.32 14.60 -42.17
C LEU A 444 15.75 14.08 -42.43
N ARG A 445 16.16 13.07 -41.66
CA ARG A 445 17.08 12.00 -42.07
C ARG A 445 16.45 10.65 -41.65
N PRO A 446 16.65 9.56 -42.40
CA PRO A 446 16.01 8.29 -42.09
C PRO A 446 16.71 7.63 -40.89
N VAL A 447 15.91 7.18 -39.92
CA VAL A 447 16.35 6.42 -38.75
C VAL A 447 16.28 4.93 -39.12
N GLU A 448 17.38 4.22 -38.85
CA GLU A 448 17.51 2.77 -39.01
C GLU A 448 16.59 2.06 -38.00
N GLU A 449 16.07 0.89 -38.39
CA GLU A 449 15.14 0.08 -37.59
C GLU A 449 15.77 -0.34 -36.25
N ASP A 450 15.29 0.24 -35.15
CA ASP A 450 15.67 -0.19 -33.81
C ASP A 450 15.01 -1.55 -33.49
N VAL A 451 15.88 -2.49 -33.13
CA VAL A 451 15.56 -3.87 -32.77
C VAL A 451 14.81 -3.88 -31.44
N ILE A 452 13.55 -4.31 -31.46
CA ILE A 452 12.69 -4.51 -30.29
C ILE A 452 13.32 -5.60 -29.41
N GLU A 453 13.76 -5.24 -28.20
CA GLU A 453 14.19 -6.22 -27.19
C GLU A 453 12.97 -7.00 -26.68
N PRO A 454 13.07 -8.34 -26.54
CA PRO A 454 11.93 -9.17 -26.14
C PRO A 454 11.60 -8.98 -24.65
N LEU A 455 10.30 -8.90 -24.37
CA LEU A 455 9.71 -8.88 -23.04
C LEU A 455 10.17 -10.09 -22.22
N VAL A 456 10.97 -9.88 -21.18
CA VAL A 456 11.43 -10.94 -20.27
C VAL A 456 10.49 -11.02 -19.08
N THR A 457 9.44 -11.83 -19.19
CA THR A 457 9.01 -12.62 -18.03
C THR A 457 9.81 -13.93 -18.08
N PRO A 458 10.30 -14.48 -16.95
CA PRO A 458 10.90 -15.81 -16.95
C PRO A 458 9.88 -16.81 -17.48
N THR A 459 10.01 -17.16 -18.75
CA THR A 459 9.10 -18.05 -19.46
C THR A 459 9.01 -19.40 -18.74
N LYS A 460 7.77 -19.79 -18.42
CA LYS A 460 7.31 -21.16 -18.07
C LYS A 460 7.73 -21.68 -16.68
N ARG A 461 6.93 -21.36 -15.64
CA ARG A 461 6.62 -22.37 -14.61
C ARG A 461 5.76 -23.46 -15.26
N LYS A 462 6.39 -24.53 -15.74
CA LYS A 462 5.68 -25.81 -15.97
C LYS A 462 5.19 -26.30 -14.60
N LEU A 463 3.89 -26.21 -14.34
CA LEU A 463 3.25 -26.96 -13.27
C LEU A 463 3.25 -28.45 -13.63
N ASN A 464 4.40 -29.10 -13.56
CA ASN A 464 4.49 -30.56 -13.61
C ASN A 464 4.52 -31.09 -12.18
N LEU A 465 3.36 -31.09 -11.51
CA LEU A 465 3.13 -31.98 -10.38
C LEU A 465 2.55 -33.28 -10.94
N SER A 466 3.42 -34.19 -11.38
CA SER A 466 3.01 -35.57 -11.64
C SER A 466 2.92 -36.28 -10.30
N LEU A 467 1.71 -36.36 -9.74
CA LEU A 467 1.43 -37.24 -8.62
C LEU A 467 1.48 -38.70 -9.12
N PRO A 468 2.23 -39.61 -8.47
CA PRO A 468 2.19 -41.02 -8.81
C PRO A 468 0.79 -41.59 -8.54
N ALA A 469 0.33 -42.48 -9.41
CA ALA A 469 -0.95 -43.16 -9.24
C ALA A 469 -0.97 -43.95 -7.92
N PRO A 470 -2.11 -43.96 -7.19
CA PRO A 470 -2.21 -44.67 -5.92
C PRO A 470 -1.97 -46.17 -6.12
N ILE A 471 -1.02 -46.72 -5.38
CA ILE A 471 -0.75 -48.15 -5.32
C ILE A 471 -1.81 -48.77 -4.42
N SER A 472 -2.73 -49.54 -4.99
CA SER A 472 -3.59 -50.45 -4.24
C SER A 472 -2.77 -51.66 -3.79
N ALA A 473 -2.38 -51.69 -2.52
CA ALA A 473 -1.93 -52.92 -1.87
C ALA A 473 -2.99 -53.37 -0.86
N ALA A 474 -3.37 -54.64 -0.97
CA ALA A 474 -4.38 -55.31 -0.18
C ALA A 474 -4.01 -55.39 1.30
N ALA A 475 -5.05 -55.51 2.11
CA ALA A 475 -5.10 -55.57 3.57
C ALA A 475 -3.99 -56.38 4.25
N ASP A 476 -3.49 -55.85 5.37
CA ASP A 476 -3.28 -56.69 6.55
C ASP A 476 -3.71 -55.94 7.82
N THR A 477 -4.22 -56.74 8.74
CA THR A 477 -5.17 -56.43 9.78
C THR A 477 -4.55 -55.88 11.07
N THR A 478 -5.43 -55.30 11.89
CA THR A 478 -5.26 -54.91 13.30
C THR A 478 -4.71 -53.52 13.58
N ASP A 479 -5.62 -52.56 13.73
CA ASP A 479 -5.51 -51.66 14.88
C ASP A 479 -6.86 -51.47 15.56
N LYS A 480 -6.89 -51.70 16.87
CA LYS A 480 -8.06 -51.58 17.72
C LYS A 480 -8.05 -50.17 18.28
N ASN A 481 -8.93 -49.30 17.80
CA ASN A 481 -9.54 -48.22 18.59
C ASN A 481 -10.71 -47.62 17.79
N VAL A 482 -11.86 -48.30 17.89
CA VAL A 482 -13.17 -47.81 17.41
C VAL A 482 -13.91 -47.22 18.60
N ILE A 483 -14.38 -45.99 18.47
CA ILE A 483 -15.61 -45.51 19.14
C ILE A 483 -16.43 -44.79 18.06
N ASP A 484 -17.57 -45.38 17.72
CA ASP A 484 -18.56 -44.91 16.73
C ASP A 484 -19.41 -43.75 17.24
N LEU A 485 -19.83 -42.88 16.31
CA LEU A 485 -21.03 -42.05 16.42
C LEU A 485 -21.90 -42.29 15.17
N PRO A 486 -23.24 -42.40 15.31
CA PRO A 486 -24.12 -42.99 14.30
C PRO A 486 -24.45 -42.05 13.13
N GLU A 487 -24.57 -42.66 11.95
CA GLU A 487 -25.07 -42.10 10.68
C GLU A 487 -26.61 -42.05 10.65
N GLU A 488 -27.16 -41.03 10.00
CA GLU A 488 -28.49 -41.10 9.38
C GLU A 488 -28.35 -40.92 7.86
N GLU A 489 -28.80 -41.95 7.14
CA GLU A 489 -28.91 -42.01 5.68
C GLU A 489 -30.18 -41.30 5.17
N PRO A 490 -30.20 -40.88 3.89
CA PRO A 490 -31.25 -40.08 3.26
C PRO A 490 -32.24 -40.94 2.47
N GLU A 491 -33.46 -40.46 2.19
CA GLU A 491 -34.23 -40.95 1.04
C GLU A 491 -35.13 -39.88 0.38
N ASP A 492 -35.39 -40.18 -0.90
CA ASP A 492 -35.76 -39.35 -2.04
C ASP A 492 -37.23 -38.90 -2.17
N ALA A 493 -37.42 -37.97 -3.11
CA ALA A 493 -38.65 -37.33 -3.57
C ALA A 493 -39.56 -38.20 -4.46
N ILE A 494 -40.90 -38.03 -4.37
CA ILE A 494 -41.86 -38.22 -5.49
C ILE A 494 -43.05 -37.22 -5.38
N ILE A 495 -43.51 -36.76 -6.55
CA ILE A 495 -44.54 -35.73 -6.89
C ILE A 495 -45.97 -36.33 -7.01
N ALA A 496 -47.03 -35.56 -6.66
CA ALA A 496 -48.20 -35.22 -7.54
C ALA A 496 -49.45 -34.62 -6.82
N THR A 497 -49.85 -33.42 -7.28
CA THR A 497 -51.20 -32.86 -7.60
C THR A 497 -52.42 -32.94 -6.65
N GLU A 498 -52.96 -31.77 -6.25
CA GLU A 498 -54.28 -31.17 -6.64
C GLU A 498 -54.72 -30.05 -5.66
N ALA A 499 -55.39 -29.01 -6.17
CA ALA A 499 -56.08 -27.92 -5.44
C ALA A 499 -57.60 -27.98 -5.80
N PRO A 500 -58.55 -27.17 -5.28
CA PRO A 500 -58.48 -26.00 -4.37
C PRO A 500 -59.60 -25.93 -3.29
N GLN A 501 -59.62 -24.90 -2.40
CA GLN A 501 -60.81 -24.05 -2.12
C GLN A 501 -60.53 -22.92 -1.10
N VAL A 502 -61.34 -21.87 -1.21
CA VAL A 502 -61.21 -20.50 -0.69
C VAL A 502 -62.01 -20.33 0.62
N GLU A 503 -61.46 -19.64 1.62
CA GLU A 503 -62.22 -18.85 2.62
C GLU A 503 -61.29 -17.83 3.34
N GLU A 504 -61.73 -16.58 3.44
CA GLU A 504 -61.15 -15.45 4.22
C GLU A 504 -62.21 -14.97 5.24
N PRO A 505 -61.91 -14.12 6.26
CA PRO A 505 -60.67 -13.95 7.03
C PRO A 505 -60.94 -13.87 8.56
N ALA A 506 -59.89 -13.95 9.39
CA ALA A 506 -59.93 -13.48 10.78
C ALA A 506 -58.58 -12.88 11.20
N SER A 507 -58.65 -11.87 12.05
CA SER A 507 -57.68 -10.79 12.26
C SER A 507 -56.67 -11.00 13.40
N VAL A 508 -55.50 -10.34 13.25
CA VAL A 508 -54.42 -9.90 14.21
C VAL A 508 -53.55 -10.99 14.91
N PRO A 509 -52.26 -10.73 15.27
CA PRO A 509 -51.51 -9.46 15.25
C PRO A 509 -50.08 -9.48 14.65
N ALA A 510 -49.54 -8.26 14.55
CA ALA A 510 -48.29 -7.85 13.92
C ALA A 510 -47.04 -8.64 14.33
N SER A 511 -46.26 -9.04 13.32
CA SER A 511 -44.90 -9.56 13.45
C SER A 511 -43.92 -8.45 13.86
N PRO A 512 -42.88 -8.75 14.67
CA PRO A 512 -41.92 -7.76 15.11
C PRO A 512 -41.02 -7.31 13.95
N ASN A 513 -40.73 -6.01 13.92
CA ASN A 513 -39.79 -5.36 13.00
C ASN A 513 -38.47 -6.16 12.88
N VAL A 514 -38.24 -6.77 11.72
CA VAL A 514 -36.91 -7.23 11.32
C VAL A 514 -36.05 -5.98 11.09
N LYS A 515 -35.32 -5.57 12.14
CA LYS A 515 -34.26 -4.57 12.02
C LYS A 515 -33.20 -5.14 11.08
N LYS A 516 -33.18 -4.67 9.83
CA LYS A 516 -32.02 -4.81 8.95
C LYS A 516 -30.82 -4.19 9.68
N LEU A 517 -29.90 -5.03 10.14
CA LEU A 517 -28.60 -4.60 10.66
C LEU A 517 -27.79 -4.02 9.50
N LYS A 518 -28.00 -2.72 9.21
CA LYS A 518 -27.06 -1.93 8.43
C LYS A 518 -25.75 -1.88 9.22
N ARG A 519 -24.65 -2.37 8.64
CA ARG A 519 -23.28 -2.12 9.14
C ARG A 519 -23.04 -0.61 9.06
N ARG A 520 -23.09 0.09 10.21
CA ARG A 520 -23.03 1.56 10.32
C ARG A 520 -21.66 2.19 10.02
N ASN A 521 -20.64 1.40 9.65
CA ASN A 521 -19.28 1.90 9.46
C ASN A 521 -18.86 1.96 7.98
N GLN A 522 -19.78 1.78 7.02
CA GLN A 522 -19.46 1.99 5.61
C GLN A 522 -19.37 3.49 5.25
N ASP A 523 -20.08 4.34 5.99
CA ASP A 523 -20.16 5.78 5.75
C ASP A 523 -18.87 6.53 6.17
N ILE A 524 -17.98 5.90 6.96
CA ILE A 524 -16.66 6.46 7.28
C ILE A 524 -15.68 6.29 6.11
N TYR A 525 -15.91 5.28 5.26
CA TYR A 525 -15.09 4.98 4.07
C TYR A 525 -15.73 5.50 2.77
N GLN A 526 -16.86 6.18 2.85
CA GLN A 526 -17.46 6.90 1.75
C GLN A 526 -17.42 8.37 2.12
N ALA A 527 -16.69 9.18 1.36
CA ALA A 527 -16.64 10.62 1.56
C ALA A 527 -18.08 11.20 1.55
N GLN A 528 -18.59 11.58 2.72
CA GLN A 528 -19.80 12.39 2.83
C GLN A 528 -19.44 13.82 3.26
N GLU A 529 -19.72 14.72 2.31
CA GLU A 529 -20.38 16.03 2.44
C GLU A 529 -20.05 16.82 3.71
N ASP A 530 -19.09 17.73 3.56
CA ASP A 530 -19.17 19.10 4.08
C ASP A 530 -18.84 20.07 2.94
#